data_AF-A0A9D7LTB0-F1
#
_entry.id   AF-A0A9D7LTB0-F1
#
_cell.length_a   1.000
_cell.length_b   1.000
_cell.length_c   1.000
_cell.angle_alpha   90.00
_cell.angle_beta   90.00
_cell.angle_gamma   90.00
#
_symmetry.space_group_name_H-M   'P 1'
#
loop_
_entity.id
_entity.type
_entity.pdbx_description
1 polymer ?
#
loop_
_entity_poly.entity_id
_entity_poly.type
_entity_poly.pdbx_seq_one_letter_code
_entity_poly.pdbx_strand_id
1 'polypeptide(L)'
;MLAHARDVDNSPFAMLVIDPVTSYLPGQSCAKVDLNDAGQLRTVLEPWLVLAQQFSIAIVCVTHFAKDTSRSMLHRVLGSAAFAQTCRSLCAVMDRPATEDYEPDPHEKLLMQVKVNLPEHLAGHGGSSPSG
;
A
#
# COMPACT_ATOMS: atom_id res chain seq x y z
N MET A 1 -3.77 -18.03 13.44
CA MET A 1 -4.15 -18.48 12.08
C MET A 1 -3.05 -18.20 11.05
N LEU A 2 -2.45 -17.00 10.99
CA LEU A 2 -1.34 -16.71 10.05
C LEU A 2 0.03 -17.32 10.43
N ALA A 3 0.29 -17.64 11.70
CA ALA A 3 1.55 -18.25 12.14
C ALA A 3 1.88 -19.59 11.45
N HIS A 4 0.85 -20.31 11.01
CA HIS A 4 0.95 -21.61 10.33
C HIS A 4 0.68 -21.52 8.82
N ALA A 5 0.40 -20.33 8.31
CA ALA A 5 0.24 -20.13 6.89
C ALA A 5 1.61 -20.32 6.23
N ARG A 6 1.67 -21.28 5.31
CA ARG A 6 2.85 -21.61 4.52
C ARG A 6 2.47 -21.68 3.05
N ASP A 7 3.42 -21.34 2.18
CA ASP A 7 3.28 -21.59 0.75
C ASP A 7 3.44 -23.09 0.42
N VAL A 8 3.42 -23.41 -0.87
CA VAL A 8 3.54 -24.79 -1.38
C VAL A 8 4.86 -25.43 -0.98
N ASP A 9 5.90 -24.62 -0.74
CA ASP A 9 7.24 -25.06 -0.37
C ASP A 9 7.47 -25.02 1.16
N ASN A 10 6.40 -24.89 1.93
CA ASN A 10 6.42 -24.83 3.40
C ASN A 10 7.18 -23.61 3.96
N SER A 11 7.25 -22.51 3.20
CA SER A 11 7.87 -21.25 3.60
C SER A 11 6.84 -20.25 4.15
N PRO A 12 7.20 -19.40 5.14
CA PRO A 12 6.29 -18.38 5.66
C PRO A 12 6.00 -17.32 4.58
N PHE A 13 4.75 -16.86 4.52
CA PHE A 13 4.37 -15.79 3.60
C PHE A 13 5.08 -14.48 3.96
N ALA A 14 5.63 -13.80 2.96
CA ALA A 14 6.28 -12.49 3.13
C ALA A 14 5.35 -11.30 2.80
N MET A 15 4.22 -11.56 2.13
CA MET A 15 3.32 -10.51 1.63
C MET A 15 1.87 -10.94 1.58
N LEU A 16 0.95 -10.02 1.90
CA LEU A 16 -0.48 -10.11 1.70
C LEU A 16 -0.91 -9.02 0.71
N VAL A 17 -1.57 -9.40 -0.39
CA VAL A 17 -2.13 -8.47 -1.37
C VAL A 17 -3.65 -8.45 -1.26
N ILE A 18 -4.23 -7.25 -1.19
CA ILE A 18 -5.68 -7.03 -1.11
C ILE A 18 -6.11 -6.18 -2.31
N ASP A 19 -6.89 -6.75 -3.22
CA ASP A 19 -7.31 -6.09 -4.46
C ASP A 19 -8.81 -6.35 -4.79
N PRO A 20 -9.66 -5.31 -4.87
CA PRO A 20 -9.41 -3.95 -4.38
C PRO A 20 -9.62 -3.89 -2.86
N VAL A 21 -8.80 -3.10 -2.16
CA VAL A 21 -8.93 -2.92 -0.70
C VAL A 21 -10.32 -2.44 -0.30
N THR A 22 -10.98 -1.67 -1.17
CA THR A 22 -12.33 -1.14 -0.95
C THR A 22 -13.40 -2.21 -0.80
N SER A 23 -13.21 -3.42 -1.36
CA SER A 23 -14.13 -4.55 -1.15
C SER A 23 -14.07 -5.14 0.26
N TYR A 24 -12.97 -4.89 0.98
CA TYR A 24 -12.72 -5.42 2.33
C TYR A 24 -12.89 -4.36 3.43
N LEU A 25 -13.10 -3.10 3.05
CA LEU A 25 -13.49 -2.05 3.98
C LEU A 25 -15.01 -2.14 4.21
N PRO A 26 -15.51 -1.96 5.45
CA PRO A 26 -16.91 -2.20 5.78
C PRO A 26 -17.87 -1.41 4.88
N GLY A 27 -18.79 -2.13 4.23
CA GLY A 27 -19.79 -1.50 3.38
C GLY A 27 -20.82 -2.43 2.74
N GLN A 28 -21.41 -3.38 3.48
CA GLN A 28 -22.70 -4.00 3.08
C GLN A 28 -23.71 -4.25 4.23
N SER A 29 -23.32 -4.30 5.51
CA SER A 29 -24.31 -4.43 6.61
C SER A 29 -23.92 -3.80 7.96
N CYS A 30 -22.76 -3.14 8.06
CA CYS A 30 -22.35 -2.32 9.21
C CYS A 30 -21.86 -0.98 8.68
N ALA A 31 -22.07 0.09 9.45
CA ALA A 31 -21.93 1.51 9.08
C ALA A 31 -20.88 1.79 7.98
N LYS A 32 -21.32 2.54 6.96
CA LYS A 32 -20.50 3.00 5.83
C LYS A 32 -19.25 3.71 6.37
N VAL A 33 -18.07 3.12 6.19
CA VAL A 33 -16.81 3.78 6.56
C VAL A 33 -16.57 4.92 5.59
N ASP A 34 -16.45 6.13 6.12
CA ASP A 34 -16.03 7.28 5.32
C ASP A 34 -14.52 7.17 5.07
N LEU A 35 -14.15 6.85 3.83
CA LEU A 35 -12.75 6.73 3.40
C LEU A 35 -12.02 8.08 3.42
N ASN A 36 -12.74 9.20 3.55
CA ASN A 36 -12.17 10.53 3.75
C ASN A 36 -11.86 10.83 5.22
N ASP A 37 -12.38 10.04 6.16
CA ASP A 37 -12.16 10.22 7.59
C ASP A 37 -10.89 9.46 8.04
N ALA A 38 -9.83 10.21 8.28
CA ALA A 38 -8.55 9.66 8.73
C ALA A 38 -8.63 8.91 10.07
N GLY A 39 -9.52 9.32 10.97
CA GLY A 39 -9.69 8.66 12.27
C GLY A 39 -10.35 7.30 12.13
N GLN A 40 -11.42 7.22 11.35
CA GLN A 40 -12.12 5.96 11.08
C GLN A 40 -11.24 4.98 10.29
N LEU A 41 -10.56 5.46 9.25
CA LEU A 41 -9.69 4.61 8.46
C LEU A 41 -8.51 4.08 9.28
N ARG A 42 -7.90 4.91 10.13
CA ARG A 42 -6.83 4.46 11.02
C ARG A 42 -7.30 3.34 11.95
N THR A 43 -8.50 3.46 12.52
CA THR A 43 -9.10 2.42 13.36
C THR A 43 -9.27 1.09 12.61
N VAL A 44 -9.65 1.15 11.32
CA VAL A 44 -9.79 -0.04 10.47
C VAL A 44 -8.44 -0.65 10.08
N LEU A 45 -7.43 0.19 9.81
CA LEU A 45 -6.11 -0.24 9.35
C LEU A 45 -5.16 -0.64 10.50
N GLU A 46 -5.40 -0.18 11.72
CA GLU A 46 -4.54 -0.47 12.88
C GLU A 46 -4.35 -1.97 13.15
N PRO A 47 -5.40 -2.81 13.14
CA PRO A 47 -5.23 -4.27 13.22
C PRO A 47 -4.33 -4.84 12.13
N TRP A 48 -4.35 -4.26 10.92
CA TRP A 48 -3.53 -4.72 9.80
C TRP A 48 -2.07 -4.31 9.99
N LEU A 49 -1.82 -3.13 10.55
CA LEU A 49 -0.47 -2.70 10.92
C LEU A 49 0.15 -3.60 12.00
N VAL A 50 -0.64 -3.96 13.02
CA VAL A 50 -0.22 -4.91 14.07
C VAL A 50 0.09 -6.28 13.45
N LEU A 51 -0.77 -6.76 12.55
CA LEU A 51 -0.55 -8.01 11.83
C LEU A 51 0.75 -8.00 11.01
N ALA A 52 0.97 -6.93 10.23
CA ALA A 52 2.18 -6.77 9.43
C ALA A 52 3.45 -6.79 10.29
N GLN A 53 3.41 -6.15 11.47
CA GLN A 53 4.52 -6.13 12.41
C GLN A 53 4.74 -7.50 13.07
N GLN A 54 3.68 -8.15 13.55
CA GLN A 54 3.76 -9.43 14.25
C GLN A 54 4.30 -10.55 13.36
N PHE A 55 3.92 -10.56 12.08
CA PHE A 55 4.34 -11.59 11.13
C PHE A 55 5.50 -11.17 10.24
N SER A 56 6.01 -9.93 10.40
CA SER A 56 7.06 -9.36 9.54
C SER A 56 6.74 -9.48 8.05
N ILE A 57 5.49 -9.16 7.67
CA ILE A 57 5.00 -9.23 6.29
C ILE A 57 4.69 -7.83 5.73
N ALA A 58 4.74 -7.70 4.41
CA ALA A 58 4.21 -6.55 3.70
C ALA A 58 2.70 -6.71 3.46
N ILE A 59 1.90 -5.68 3.71
CA ILE A 59 0.50 -5.62 3.29
C ILE A 59 0.39 -4.60 2.16
N VAL A 60 -0.03 -5.07 0.99
CA VAL A 60 -0.18 -4.26 -0.22
C VAL A 60 -1.66 -4.13 -0.54
N CYS A 61 -2.15 -2.89 -0.54
CA CYS A 61 -3.52 -2.55 -0.85
C CYS A 61 -3.60 -1.99 -2.27
N VAL A 62 -4.41 -2.59 -3.13
CA VAL A 62 -4.68 -2.11 -4.48
C VAL A 62 -6.01 -1.38 -4.50
N THR A 63 -6.06 -0.25 -5.19
CA THR A 63 -7.27 0.59 -5.20
C THR A 63 -7.35 1.46 -6.45
N HIS A 64 -8.56 1.70 -6.97
CA HIS A 64 -8.77 2.51 -8.18
C HIS A 64 -8.77 4.00 -7.88
N PHE A 65 -8.37 4.86 -8.81
CA PHE A 65 -8.54 6.31 -8.64
C PHE A 65 -10.03 6.69 -8.56
N ALA A 66 -10.34 7.73 -7.79
CA ALA A 66 -11.67 8.34 -7.80
C ALA A 66 -11.97 8.93 -9.19
N LYS A 67 -13.23 8.83 -9.62
CA LYS A 67 -13.69 9.29 -10.94
C LYS A 67 -13.60 10.81 -11.17
N ASP A 68 -13.33 11.60 -10.13
CA ASP A 68 -13.21 13.06 -10.22
C ASP A 68 -11.83 13.48 -10.73
N THR A 69 -11.76 13.92 -11.98
CA THR A 69 -10.53 14.32 -12.68
C THR A 69 -10.09 15.75 -12.34
N SER A 70 -10.89 16.53 -11.61
CA SER A 70 -10.62 17.95 -11.32
C SER A 70 -9.56 18.19 -10.23
N ARG A 71 -9.20 17.17 -9.45
CA ARG A 71 -8.27 17.28 -8.30
C ARG A 71 -6.87 16.75 -8.63
N SER A 72 -5.86 17.23 -7.89
CA SER A 72 -4.47 16.77 -8.03
C SER A 72 -4.34 15.26 -7.79
N MET A 73 -3.33 14.61 -8.39
CA MET A 73 -3.16 13.15 -8.29
C MET A 73 -3.19 12.62 -6.87
N LEU A 74 -2.57 13.33 -5.93
CA LEU A 74 -2.59 13.00 -4.51
C LEU A 74 -4.02 12.88 -4.00
N HIS A 75 -4.90 13.84 -4.33
CA HIS A 75 -6.31 13.85 -3.95
C HIS A 75 -7.19 12.86 -4.73
N ARG A 76 -6.72 12.34 -5.89
CA ARG A 76 -7.43 11.37 -6.72
C ARG A 76 -7.33 9.93 -6.23
N VAL A 77 -6.41 9.61 -5.32
CA VAL A 77 -6.19 8.24 -4.79
C VAL A 77 -7.32 7.81 -3.84
N LEU A 78 -8.58 8.10 -4.17
CA LEU A 78 -9.81 7.90 -3.36
C LEU A 78 -9.86 8.74 -2.11
N GLY A 79 -10.37 9.97 -2.21
CA GLY A 79 -10.78 10.71 -1.00
C GLY A 79 -9.66 10.87 0.05
N SER A 80 -8.42 10.97 -0.42
CA SER A 80 -7.29 10.14 0.00
C SER A 80 -6.39 10.64 1.14
N ALA A 81 -6.81 11.66 1.90
CA ALA A 81 -5.93 12.20 2.95
C ALA A 81 -5.57 11.11 3.98
N ALA A 82 -6.55 10.29 4.35
CA ALA A 82 -6.44 9.21 5.32
C ALA A 82 -5.48 8.08 4.91
N PHE A 83 -5.63 7.55 3.68
CA PHE A 83 -4.77 6.49 3.14
C PHE A 83 -3.35 7.00 2.94
N ALA A 84 -3.20 8.18 2.32
CA ALA A 84 -1.89 8.78 2.10
C ALA A 84 -1.17 9.03 3.44
N GLN A 85 -1.88 9.40 4.50
CA GLN A 85 -1.27 9.59 5.83
C GLN A 85 -0.83 8.27 6.48
N THR A 86 -1.61 7.21 6.33
CA THR A 86 -1.37 5.94 7.04
C THR A 86 -0.36 5.03 6.33
N CYS A 87 -0.32 5.04 5.00
CA CYS A 87 0.58 4.18 4.23
C CYS A 87 2.06 4.57 4.40
N ARG A 88 2.91 3.55 4.54
CA ARG A 88 4.38 3.71 4.54
C ARG A 88 4.93 3.98 3.14
N SER A 89 4.27 3.49 2.09
CA SER A 89 4.58 3.86 0.72
C SER A 89 3.30 3.94 -0.09
N LEU A 90 3.26 4.83 -1.05
CA LEU A 90 2.17 5.00 -1.99
C LEU A 90 2.74 5.06 -3.41
N CYS A 91 2.28 4.17 -4.27
CA CYS A 91 2.60 4.17 -5.68
C CYS A 91 1.33 4.40 -6.50
N ALA A 92 1.44 5.19 -7.56
CA ALA A 92 0.39 5.44 -8.53
C ALA A 92 0.78 4.76 -9.85
N VAL A 93 -0.15 3.99 -10.43
CA VAL A 93 -0.01 3.46 -11.80
C VAL A 93 -0.92 4.29 -12.69
N MET A 94 -0.35 4.97 -13.68
CA MET A 94 -1.09 5.84 -14.59
C MET A 94 -0.65 5.63 -16.03
N ASP A 95 -1.46 6.10 -16.98
CA ASP A 95 -1.04 6.15 -18.38
C ASP A 95 0.19 7.04 -18.52
N ARG A 96 1.16 6.61 -19.33
CA ARG A 96 2.31 7.44 -19.61
C ARG A 96 1.85 8.66 -20.42
N PRO A 97 2.19 9.90 -20.00
CA PRO A 97 1.82 11.08 -20.77
C PRO A 97 2.62 11.13 -22.08
N ALA A 98 1.95 11.52 -23.17
CA ALA A 98 2.61 11.87 -24.42
C ALA A 98 3.42 13.16 -24.26
N THR A 99 4.52 13.26 -25.00
CA THR A 99 5.33 14.47 -25.15
C THR A 99 5.56 14.74 -26.63
N GLU A 100 6.06 15.93 -27.01
CA GLU A 100 6.30 16.28 -28.42
C GLU A 100 7.13 15.23 -29.18
N ASP A 101 8.08 14.59 -28.50
CA ASP A 101 8.96 13.56 -29.07
C ASP A 101 8.55 12.12 -28.75
N TYR A 102 7.39 11.91 -28.12
CA TYR A 102 7.02 10.62 -27.56
C TYR A 102 5.53 10.35 -27.53
N GLU A 103 5.11 9.33 -28.27
CA GLU A 103 3.75 8.78 -28.22
C GLU A 103 3.78 7.39 -27.54
N PRO A 104 3.20 7.26 -26.33
CA PRO A 104 3.18 6.00 -25.60
C PRO A 104 2.25 4.96 -26.22
N ASP A 105 2.63 3.69 -26.11
CA ASP A 105 1.73 2.58 -26.42
C ASP A 105 0.57 2.53 -25.40
N PRO A 106 -0.67 2.15 -25.79
CA PRO A 106 -1.80 2.04 -24.87
C PRO A 106 -1.58 1.14 -23.65
N HIS A 107 -0.69 0.14 -23.76
CA HIS A 107 -0.32 -0.76 -22.69
C HIS A 107 0.84 -0.24 -21.83
N GLU A 108 1.47 0.86 -22.23
CA GLU A 108 2.53 1.47 -21.45
C GLU A 108 1.98 2.24 -20.25
N LYS A 109 2.39 1.84 -19.06
CA LYS A 109 2.01 2.48 -17.81
C LYS A 109 3.25 3.04 -17.10
N LEU A 110 3.04 4.18 -16.44
CA LEU A 110 3.99 4.81 -15.54
C LEU A 110 3.66 4.42 -14.10
N LEU A 111 4.58 3.73 -13.43
CA LEU A 111 4.56 3.54 -11.99
C LEU A 111 5.33 4.69 -11.33
N MET A 112 4.62 5.58 -10.65
CA MET A 112 5.20 6.71 -9.94
C MET A 112 5.11 6.49 -8.43
N GLN A 113 6.25 6.65 -7.74
CA GLN A 113 6.25 6.66 -6.29
C GLN A 113 5.79 8.05 -5.79
N VAL A 114 4.63 8.07 -5.17
CA VAL A 114 3.94 9.29 -4.72
C VAL A 114 4.31 9.65 -3.28
N LYS A 115 4.55 8.63 -2.45
CA LYS A 115 4.97 8.81 -1.05
C LYS A 115 5.87 7.67 -0.61
N VAL A 116 6.86 8.01 0.24
CA VAL A 116 7.71 7.07 0.97
C VAL A 116 7.95 7.57 2.39
N ASN A 117 7.60 6.72 3.35
CA ASN A 117 7.87 6.81 4.78
C ASN A 117 8.35 5.42 5.25
N LEU A 118 9.39 4.87 4.60
CA LEU A 118 10.06 3.67 5.09
C LEU A 118 11.21 4.10 6.00
N PRO A 119 11.32 3.56 7.24
CA PRO A 119 12.53 3.72 8.02
C PRO A 119 13.70 3.05 7.30
N GLU A 120 14.90 3.59 7.50
CA GLU A 120 16.14 2.97 7.01
C GLU A 120 16.24 1.53 7.52
N HIS A 121 16.64 0.62 6.63
CA HIS A 121 16.82 -0.78 6.98
C HIS A 121 18.04 -0.93 7.92
N LEU A 122 17.81 -1.35 9.16
CA LEU A 122 18.87 -1.71 10.12
C LEU A 122 19.58 -3.04 9.78
N ALA A 123 19.73 -3.43 8.50
CA ALA A 123 20.68 -4.48 8.15
C ALA A 123 22.10 -3.91 8.07
N GLY A 124 22.60 -3.56 9.24
CA GLY A 124 24.01 -3.34 9.51
C GLY A 124 24.42 -4.20 10.70
N HIS A 125 24.13 -5.50 10.70
CA HIS A 125 24.91 -6.43 11.51
C HIS A 125 26.24 -6.64 10.79
N GLY A 126 27.11 -5.63 10.90
CA GLY A 126 28.55 -5.84 10.76
C GLY A 126 28.95 -6.80 11.86
N GLY A 127 29.17 -8.06 11.50
CA GLY A 127 29.86 -9.00 12.37
C GLY A 127 31.27 -8.48 12.61
N SER A 128 31.47 -7.81 13.73
CA SER A 128 32.80 -7.72 14.34
C SER A 128 33.05 -9.06 15.04
N SER A 129 33.74 -9.96 14.34
CA SER A 129 34.45 -11.06 15.00
C SER A 129 35.40 -10.46 16.06
N PRO A 130 35.48 -11.01 17.27
CA PRO A 130 36.54 -10.63 18.19
C PRO A 130 37.84 -11.27 17.69
N SER A 131 38.76 -10.44 17.22
CA SER A 131 40.13 -10.86 16.94
C SER A 131 41.05 -10.35 18.04
N GLY A 132 41.68 -11.29 18.76
CA GLY A 132 42.96 -11.09 19.46
C GLY A 132 42.86 -10.47 20.84
#